data_AF-A0A8S4RPB9-F1
#
_entry.id   AF-A0A8S4RPB9-F1
#
_cell.length_a   1.000
_cell.length_b   1.000
_cell.length_c   1.000
_cell.angle_alpha   90.00
_cell.angle_beta   90.00
_cell.angle_gamma   90.00
#
_symmetry.space_group_name_H-M   'P 1'
#
loop_
_entity.id
_entity.type
_entity.pdbx_description
1 polymer ?
#
loop_
_entity_poly.entity_id
_entity_poly.type
_entity_poly.pdbx_seq_one_letter_code
_entity_poly.pdbx_strand_id
1 'polypeptide(L)'
;MEGRLEFDRNHVSMAFKRAQFVLYDVKYLLGSLPTTFDDDLRKGFLHGLSLMLNLLVMMQGMDSVVRQLIEPVLCTMAMIAQVHAGMWRRNGFALLNQLYFYHNVKCRTEMFDRDVVMLQIGASLIESNEFMIHVLNKFNLLDWAAADFEQKPIEDDTLRHTISMVEEFLGLLITVVGSRYVPGVGEVCNEERTKKEIIQMLCVKPMPHSELNRALPEDQLHETGLEAVIHEVADFVKPSSGNNRGVYKLKPHLFDDYDTFFYHYTREELSRSEEEQRNRRKSAGK
;
A
#
# COMPACT_ATOMS: atom_id res chain seq x y z
N MET A 1 26.72 5.79 11.32
CA MET A 1 25.71 4.81 10.88
C MET A 1 24.47 4.89 11.77
N GLU A 2 24.13 6.09 12.25
CA GLU A 2 22.87 6.34 12.95
C GLU A 2 21.81 6.65 11.88
N GLY A 3 20.61 6.07 11.99
CA GLY A 3 19.48 6.35 11.10
C GLY A 3 19.07 5.24 10.11
N ARG A 4 19.79 4.12 10.03
CA ARG A 4 19.26 2.91 9.32
C ARG A 4 18.30 2.16 10.23
N LEU A 5 17.26 1.56 9.65
CA LEU A 5 16.41 0.65 10.40
C LEU A 5 17.23 -0.56 10.85
N GLU A 6 17.28 -0.75 12.16
CA GLU A 6 17.80 -1.96 12.78
C GLU A 6 16.63 -2.86 13.16
N PHE A 7 16.65 -4.10 12.68
CA PHE A 7 15.66 -5.09 13.08
C PHE A 7 16.02 -5.59 14.47
N ASP A 8 15.19 -5.27 15.46
CA ASP A 8 15.40 -5.78 16.81
C ASP A 8 15.32 -7.31 16.81
N ARG A 9 16.24 -7.95 17.53
CA ARG A 9 16.22 -9.41 17.73
C ARG A 9 15.21 -9.72 18.82
N ASN A 10 13.93 -9.48 18.51
CA ASN A 10 12.71 -9.78 19.29
C ASN A 10 12.94 -10.50 20.63
N HIS A 11 12.97 -9.74 21.73
CA HIS A 11 12.71 -10.28 23.07
C HIS A 11 11.19 -10.31 23.34
N VAL A 12 10.49 -11.21 22.64
CA VAL A 12 9.09 -11.49 22.94
C VAL A 12 9.03 -12.18 24.30
N SER A 13 8.41 -11.53 25.29
CA SER A 13 8.08 -12.12 26.59
C SER A 13 7.43 -13.49 26.40
N MET A 14 7.87 -14.52 27.15
CA MET A 14 7.30 -15.87 27.05
C MET A 14 5.78 -15.88 27.24
N ALA A 15 5.25 -14.97 28.06
CA ALA A 15 3.81 -14.83 28.29
C ALA A 15 3.07 -14.34 27.03
N PHE A 16 3.63 -13.38 26.28
CA PHE A 16 3.07 -12.91 25.03
C PHE A 16 3.17 -13.96 23.93
N LYS A 17 4.28 -14.70 23.88
CA LYS A 17 4.44 -15.88 23.00
C LYS A 17 3.32 -16.90 23.25
N ARG A 18 3.00 -17.22 24.51
CA ARG A 18 1.90 -18.14 24.85
C ARG A 18 0.53 -17.60 24.43
N ALA A 19 0.29 -16.31 24.62
CA ALA A 19 -0.95 -15.65 24.22
C ALA A 19 -1.19 -15.72 22.70
N GLN A 20 -0.12 -15.62 21.88
CA GLN A 20 -0.21 -15.79 20.43
C GLN A 20 -0.65 -17.20 20.00
N PHE A 21 -0.38 -18.23 20.82
CA PHE A 21 -0.83 -19.60 20.54
C PHE A 21 -2.28 -19.87 20.95
N VAL A 22 -2.95 -18.97 21.67
CA VAL A 22 -4.34 -19.17 22.10
C VAL A 22 -5.28 -19.33 20.89
N LEU A 23 -5.06 -18.57 19.82
CA LEU A 23 -5.85 -18.69 18.59
C LEU A 23 -5.60 -20.02 17.85
N TYR A 24 -4.37 -20.56 17.94
CA TYR A 24 -4.04 -21.89 17.39
C TYR A 24 -4.70 -23.01 18.21
N ASP A 25 -4.71 -22.89 19.54
CA ASP A 25 -5.38 -23.84 20.43
C ASP A 25 -6.90 -23.81 20.20
N VAL A 26 -7.48 -22.64 19.99
CA VAL A 26 -8.90 -22.48 19.63
C VAL A 26 -9.18 -23.11 18.27
N LYS A 27 -8.33 -22.89 17.26
CA LYS A 27 -8.46 -23.58 15.97
C LYS A 27 -8.41 -25.10 16.13
N TYR A 28 -7.51 -25.62 16.98
CA TYR A 28 -7.41 -27.04 17.27
C TYR A 28 -8.68 -27.59 17.94
N LEU A 29 -9.18 -26.89 18.96
CA LEU A 29 -10.43 -27.24 19.66
C LEU A 29 -11.66 -27.17 18.75
N LEU A 30 -11.71 -26.20 17.83
CA LEU A 30 -12.80 -26.08 16.86
C LEU A 30 -12.70 -27.12 15.73
N GLY A 31 -11.50 -27.64 15.45
CA GLY A 31 -11.26 -28.70 14.47
C GLY A 31 -11.54 -30.10 15.01
N SER A 32 -11.51 -30.30 16.33
CA SER A 32 -11.92 -31.55 16.98
C SER A 32 -13.44 -31.62 17.06
N LEU A 33 -14.05 -32.17 16.01
CA LEU A 33 -15.49 -32.46 15.97
C LEU A 33 -15.86 -33.47 17.06
N PRO A 34 -16.72 -33.11 18.02
CA PRO A 34 -17.20 -34.04 19.04
C PRO A 34 -18.06 -35.13 18.41
N THR A 35 -17.91 -36.38 18.84
CA THR A 35 -18.74 -37.50 18.37
C THR A 35 -20.17 -37.44 18.94
N THR A 36 -20.36 -36.76 20.06
CA THR A 36 -21.67 -36.48 20.67
C THR A 36 -21.70 -35.04 21.19
N PHE A 37 -22.82 -34.34 20.97
CA PHE A 37 -23.01 -32.95 21.39
C PHE A 37 -24.02 -32.90 22.52
N ASP A 38 -23.53 -33.03 23.76
CA ASP A 38 -24.36 -32.96 24.95
C ASP A 38 -24.55 -31.52 25.46
N ASP A 39 -25.48 -31.34 26.40
CA ASP A 39 -25.82 -30.02 26.94
C ASP A 39 -24.67 -29.37 27.71
N ASP A 40 -23.78 -30.15 28.31
CA ASP A 40 -22.63 -29.63 29.05
C ASP A 40 -21.55 -29.10 28.09
N LEU A 41 -21.31 -29.81 26.98
CA LEU A 41 -20.43 -29.35 25.91
C LEU A 41 -20.99 -28.08 25.23
N ARG A 42 -22.30 -28.02 24.99
CA ARG A 42 -22.96 -26.81 24.48
C ARG A 42 -22.75 -25.62 25.41
N LYS A 43 -22.97 -25.79 26.71
CA LYS A 43 -22.77 -24.74 27.72
C LYS A 43 -21.31 -24.31 27.80
N GLY A 44 -20.37 -25.27 27.79
CA GLY A 44 -18.93 -25.00 27.78
C GLY A 44 -18.49 -24.21 26.55
N PHE A 45 -18.96 -24.60 25.37
CA PHE A 45 -18.69 -23.88 24.11
C PHE A 45 -19.22 -22.45 24.14
N LEU A 46 -20.48 -22.25 24.54
CA LEU A 46 -21.08 -20.93 24.63
C LEU A 46 -20.38 -20.04 25.66
N HIS A 47 -19.94 -20.61 26.78
CA HIS A 47 -19.15 -19.90 27.78
C HIS A 47 -17.78 -19.49 27.23
N GLY A 48 -17.07 -20.41 26.55
CA GLY A 48 -15.79 -20.11 25.89
C GLY A 48 -15.93 -19.05 24.81
N LEU A 49 -16.99 -19.11 23.98
CA LEU A 49 -17.29 -18.09 22.98
C LEU A 49 -17.58 -16.73 23.62
N SER A 50 -18.34 -16.70 24.72
CA SER A 50 -18.60 -15.46 25.47
C SER A 50 -17.32 -14.85 26.04
N LEU A 51 -16.41 -15.66 26.58
CA LEU A 51 -15.10 -15.18 27.06
C LEU A 51 -14.24 -14.64 25.92
N MET A 52 -14.25 -15.31 24.76
CA MET A 52 -13.54 -14.84 23.56
C MET A 52 -14.10 -13.50 23.08
N LEU A 53 -15.42 -13.37 23.00
CA LEU A 53 -16.07 -12.11 22.62
C LEU A 53 -15.75 -10.99 23.62
N ASN A 54 -15.75 -11.28 24.92
CA ASN A 54 -15.36 -10.30 25.94
C ASN A 54 -13.89 -9.89 25.79
N LEU A 55 -12.97 -10.82 25.51
CA LEU A 55 -11.58 -10.50 25.21
C LEU A 55 -11.46 -9.60 23.98
N LEU A 56 -12.16 -9.93 22.89
CA LEU A 56 -12.16 -9.12 21.67
C LEU A 56 -12.71 -7.71 21.93
N VAL A 57 -13.76 -7.59 22.74
CA VAL A 57 -14.31 -6.29 23.18
C VAL A 57 -13.29 -5.52 24.02
N MET A 58 -12.56 -6.18 24.93
CA MET A 58 -11.50 -5.54 25.71
C MET A 58 -10.33 -5.05 24.86
N MET A 59 -10.11 -5.66 23.69
CA MET A 59 -9.09 -5.24 22.73
C MET A 59 -9.56 -4.11 21.80
N GLN A 60 -10.87 -3.82 21.73
CA GLN A 60 -11.40 -2.72 20.92
C GLN A 60 -10.94 -1.37 21.47
N GLY A 61 -10.41 -0.51 20.60
CA GLY A 61 -9.93 0.82 20.97
C GLY A 61 -8.59 0.83 21.72
N MET A 62 -7.88 -0.30 21.79
CA MET A 62 -6.51 -0.32 22.34
C MET A 62 -5.51 0.20 21.30
N ASP A 63 -5.06 1.44 21.45
CA ASP A 63 -4.04 2.05 20.59
C ASP A 63 -2.76 1.22 20.52
N SER A 64 -2.38 0.54 21.62
CA SER A 64 -1.21 -0.34 21.63
C SER A 64 -1.33 -1.52 20.65
N VAL A 65 -2.55 -2.06 20.47
CA VAL A 65 -2.81 -3.18 19.55
C VAL A 65 -2.79 -2.67 18.11
N VAL A 66 -3.41 -1.52 17.85
CA VAL A 66 -3.40 -0.89 16.52
C VAL A 66 -1.97 -0.50 16.12
N ARG A 67 -1.20 0.06 17.05
CA ARG A 67 0.23 0.36 16.83
C ARG A 67 1.03 -0.91 16.50
N GLN A 68 0.82 -2.01 17.23
CA GLN A 68 1.48 -3.29 16.91
C GLN A 68 1.11 -3.85 15.53
N LEU A 69 -0.11 -3.58 15.05
CA LEU A 69 -0.60 -3.99 13.74
C LEU A 69 0.10 -3.21 12.62
N ILE A 70 0.21 -1.89 12.76
CA ILE A 70 0.85 -1.02 11.74
C ILE A 70 2.38 -1.01 11.81
N GLU A 71 2.97 -1.34 12.96
CA GLU A 71 4.42 -1.32 13.19
C GLU A 71 5.22 -2.09 12.12
N PRO A 72 4.95 -3.38 11.81
CA PRO A 72 5.69 -4.09 10.78
C PRO A 72 5.52 -3.45 9.39
N VAL A 73 4.35 -2.89 9.12
CA VAL A 73 4.06 -2.20 7.85
C VAL A 73 4.86 -0.91 7.74
N LEU A 74 4.88 -0.10 8.80
CA LEU A 74 5.68 1.14 8.85
C LEU A 74 7.18 0.84 8.74
N CYS A 75 7.66 -0.23 9.35
CA CYS A 75 9.04 -0.68 9.18
C CYS A 75 9.34 -1.02 7.71
N THR A 76 8.42 -1.70 7.01
CA THR A 76 8.57 -1.97 5.57
C THR A 76 8.60 -0.67 4.77
N MET A 77 7.65 0.25 4.98
CA MET A 77 7.60 1.53 4.25
C MET A 77 8.85 2.38 4.48
N ALA A 78 9.31 2.50 5.73
CA ALA A 78 10.52 3.24 6.05
C ALA A 78 11.78 2.55 5.50
N MET A 79 11.83 1.21 5.45
CA MET A 79 12.92 0.47 4.80
C MET A 79 12.97 0.79 3.30
N ILE A 80 11.82 0.77 2.62
CA ILE A 80 11.69 1.11 1.20
C ILE A 80 12.17 2.55 0.96
N ALA A 81 11.74 3.51 1.78
CA ALA A 81 12.19 4.90 1.72
C ALA A 81 13.71 5.01 1.87
N GLN A 82 14.31 4.26 2.81
CA GLN A 82 15.77 4.24 2.97
C GLN A 82 16.49 3.61 1.76
N VAL A 83 15.92 2.57 1.13
CA VAL A 83 16.47 1.98 -0.10
C VAL A 83 16.47 3.03 -1.21
N HIS A 84 15.35 3.72 -1.37
CA HIS A 84 15.15 4.82 -2.31
C HIS A 84 16.09 6.02 -2.05
N ALA A 85 16.40 6.33 -0.80
CA ALA A 85 17.41 7.31 -0.40
C ALA A 85 18.86 6.81 -0.62
N GLY A 86 19.05 5.56 -1.07
CA GLY A 86 20.37 5.00 -1.36
C GLY A 86 21.13 4.52 -0.12
N MET A 87 20.47 4.41 1.03
CA MET A 87 21.10 3.96 2.27
C MET A 87 21.45 2.47 2.24
N TRP A 88 20.89 1.68 1.32
CA TRP A 88 21.06 0.22 1.25
C TRP A 88 21.83 -0.27 0.01
N ARG A 89 22.62 0.61 -0.64
CA ARG A 89 23.34 0.31 -1.90
C ARG A 89 24.24 -0.94 -1.85
N ARG A 90 24.73 -1.33 -0.67
CA ARG A 90 25.64 -2.49 -0.50
C ARG A 90 24.91 -3.84 -0.45
N ASN A 91 23.58 -3.86 -0.29
CA ASN A 91 22.79 -5.08 -0.18
C ASN A 91 22.56 -5.77 -1.54
N GLY A 92 22.86 -5.08 -2.65
CA GLY A 92 22.86 -5.64 -3.99
C GLY A 92 21.48 -6.04 -4.52
N PHE A 93 21.47 -6.89 -5.55
CA PHE A 93 20.27 -7.24 -6.32
C PHE A 93 19.20 -8.00 -5.53
N ALA A 94 19.55 -8.71 -4.47
CA ALA A 94 18.58 -9.46 -3.69
C ALA A 94 17.50 -8.55 -3.08
N LEU A 95 17.93 -7.40 -2.52
CA LEU A 95 17.01 -6.41 -1.97
C LEU A 95 16.16 -5.73 -3.06
N LEU A 96 16.78 -5.40 -4.20
CA LEU A 96 16.06 -4.81 -5.33
C LEU A 96 15.01 -5.77 -5.89
N ASN A 97 15.30 -7.07 -5.94
CA ASN A 97 14.34 -8.09 -6.37
C ASN A 97 13.17 -8.22 -5.40
N GLN A 98 13.42 -8.18 -4.08
CA GLN A 98 12.35 -8.17 -3.08
C GLN A 98 11.44 -6.96 -3.26
N LEU A 99 12.04 -5.78 -3.47
CA LEU A 99 11.30 -4.54 -3.69
C LEU A 99 10.48 -4.57 -4.99
N TYR A 100 11.05 -5.16 -6.04
CA TYR A 100 10.37 -5.37 -7.31
C TYR A 100 9.11 -6.21 -7.13
N PHE A 101 9.21 -7.37 -6.47
CA PHE A 101 8.04 -8.23 -6.25
C PHE A 101 6.99 -7.60 -5.33
N TYR A 102 7.42 -6.84 -4.31
CA TYR A 102 6.51 -6.15 -3.40
C TYR A 102 5.55 -5.18 -4.12
N HIS A 103 6.03 -4.50 -5.18
CA HIS A 103 5.22 -3.58 -6.00
C HIS A 103 4.65 -4.22 -7.27
N ASN A 104 5.13 -5.40 -7.65
CA ASN A 104 4.72 -6.02 -8.91
C ASN A 104 3.24 -6.39 -8.88
N VAL A 105 2.52 -6.12 -9.97
CA VAL A 105 1.09 -6.43 -10.11
C VAL A 105 0.70 -7.87 -9.72
N LYS A 106 1.60 -8.85 -9.89
CA LYS A 106 1.36 -10.25 -9.53
C LYS A 106 1.32 -10.53 -8.03
N CYS A 107 1.89 -9.65 -7.21
CA CYS A 107 1.96 -9.84 -5.76
C CYS A 107 1.42 -8.63 -4.97
N ARG A 108 1.40 -7.42 -5.55
CA ARG A 108 1.08 -6.17 -4.85
C ARG A 108 -0.27 -6.21 -4.14
N THR A 109 -1.27 -6.88 -4.71
CA THR A 109 -2.62 -7.01 -4.15
C THR A 109 -2.65 -7.69 -2.78
N GLU A 110 -1.69 -8.59 -2.52
CA GLU A 110 -1.53 -9.30 -1.25
C GLU A 110 -0.36 -8.77 -0.41
N MET A 111 0.34 -7.74 -0.90
CA MET A 111 1.50 -7.13 -0.25
C MET A 111 1.27 -5.63 -0.07
N PHE A 112 1.84 -4.81 -0.95
CA PHE A 112 1.82 -3.35 -0.85
C PHE A 112 0.41 -2.76 -0.69
N ASP A 113 -0.57 -3.25 -1.43
CA ASP A 113 -1.96 -2.75 -1.34
C ASP A 113 -2.56 -3.02 0.05
N ARG A 114 -2.28 -4.19 0.62
CA ARG A 114 -2.75 -4.55 1.97
C ARG A 114 -2.07 -3.72 3.04
N ASP A 115 -0.79 -3.45 2.85
CA ASP A 115 0.00 -2.61 3.73
C ASP A 115 -0.53 -1.16 3.73
N VAL A 116 -0.86 -0.60 2.55
CA VAL A 116 -1.51 0.72 2.47
C VAL A 116 -2.84 0.73 3.23
N VAL A 117 -3.70 -0.25 3.00
CA VAL A 117 -4.99 -0.37 3.72
C VAL A 117 -4.78 -0.52 5.24
N MET A 118 -3.76 -1.27 5.66
CA MET A 118 -3.42 -1.45 7.07
C MET A 118 -3.03 -0.12 7.73
N LEU A 119 -2.24 0.70 7.04
CA LEU A 119 -1.90 2.03 7.52
C LEU A 119 -3.10 2.97 7.56
N GLN A 120 -4.03 2.85 6.59
CA GLN A 120 -5.27 3.62 6.58
C GLN A 120 -6.19 3.24 7.76
N ILE A 121 -6.29 1.96 8.08
CA ILE A 121 -6.98 1.48 9.29
C ILE A 121 -6.31 2.08 10.53
N GLY A 122 -4.98 1.99 10.63
CA GLY A 122 -4.25 2.58 11.75
C GLY A 122 -4.47 4.08 11.90
N ALA A 123 -4.41 4.82 10.79
CA ALA A 123 -4.66 6.26 10.76
C ALA A 123 -6.10 6.64 11.15
N SER A 124 -7.07 5.74 10.94
CA SER A 124 -8.47 5.96 11.33
C SER A 124 -8.74 5.67 12.83
N LEU A 125 -7.89 4.86 13.45
CA LEU A 125 -8.09 4.37 14.82
C LEU A 125 -7.18 5.07 15.85
N ILE A 126 -5.99 5.51 15.44
CA ILE A 126 -5.03 6.22 16.31
C ILE A 126 -5.29 7.73 16.20
N GLU A 127 -5.12 8.46 17.32
CA GLU A 127 -5.18 9.92 17.32
C GLU A 127 -4.19 10.52 16.31
N SER A 128 -4.60 11.58 15.60
CA SER A 128 -3.87 12.06 14.42
C SER A 128 -2.44 12.52 14.73
N ASN A 129 -2.20 13.25 15.82
CA ASN A 129 -0.85 13.66 16.20
C ASN A 129 0.01 12.46 16.61
N GLU A 130 -0.57 11.52 17.34
CA GLU A 130 0.07 10.27 17.74
C GLU A 130 0.49 9.39 16.57
N PHE A 131 -0.36 9.28 15.54
CA PHE A 131 -0.04 8.58 14.30
C PHE A 131 1.09 9.31 13.57
N MET A 132 0.98 10.63 13.40
CA MET A 132 1.99 11.45 12.72
C MET A 132 3.37 11.36 13.39
N ILE A 133 3.43 11.47 14.72
CA ILE A 133 4.67 11.32 15.49
C ILE A 133 5.25 9.91 15.30
N HIS A 134 4.40 8.88 15.26
CA HIS A 134 4.84 7.51 15.07
C HIS A 134 5.47 7.30 13.68
N VAL A 135 4.83 7.80 12.61
CA VAL A 135 5.38 7.73 11.25
C VAL A 135 6.68 8.55 11.15
N LEU A 136 6.71 9.79 11.67
CA LEU A 136 7.92 10.63 11.71
C LEU A 136 9.08 9.93 12.40
N ASN A 137 8.83 9.31 13.55
CA ASN A 137 9.83 8.55 14.28
C ASN A 137 10.35 7.37 13.47
N LYS A 138 9.48 6.61 12.80
CA LYS A 138 9.90 5.47 11.96
C LYS A 138 10.70 5.86 10.74
N PHE A 139 10.41 7.01 10.15
CA PHE A 139 11.20 7.57 9.05
C PHE A 139 12.48 8.27 9.53
N ASN A 140 12.74 8.31 10.85
CA ASN A 140 13.86 9.01 11.46
C ASN A 140 13.88 10.51 11.13
N LEU A 141 12.70 11.15 11.17
CA LEU A 141 12.46 12.55 10.78
C LEU A 141 12.08 13.46 11.96
N LEU A 142 12.23 13.01 13.21
CA LEU A 142 11.94 13.86 14.38
C LEU A 142 12.84 15.10 14.47
N ASP A 143 14.13 14.94 14.15
CA ASP A 143 15.07 16.07 14.12
C ASP A 143 14.74 17.05 12.99
N TRP A 144 14.33 16.53 11.82
CA TRP A 144 13.83 17.34 10.71
C TRP A 144 12.59 18.15 11.08
N ALA A 145 11.68 17.57 11.87
CA ALA A 145 10.46 18.25 12.32
C ALA A 145 10.71 19.26 13.47
N ALA A 146 11.93 19.37 13.99
CA ALA A 146 12.26 20.29 15.07
C ALA A 146 12.31 21.74 14.58
N ALA A 147 11.85 22.68 15.42
CA ALA A 147 11.76 24.11 15.07
C ALA A 147 13.13 24.76 14.79
N ASP A 148 14.23 24.16 15.26
CA ASP A 148 15.59 24.64 15.09
C ASP A 148 16.34 23.95 13.94
N PHE A 149 15.71 23.04 13.19
CA PHE A 149 16.37 22.24 12.15
C PHE A 149 17.08 23.10 11.09
N GLU A 150 16.43 24.15 10.59
CA GLU A 150 17.00 25.05 9.57
C GLU A 150 18.22 25.85 10.07
N GLN A 151 18.39 25.96 11.38
CA GLN A 151 19.50 26.70 12.01
C GLN A 151 20.73 25.80 12.22
N LYS A 152 20.58 24.48 12.13
CA LYS A 152 21.66 23.52 12.35
C LYS A 152 22.60 23.48 11.15
N PRO A 153 23.92 23.47 11.35
CA PRO A 153 24.86 23.16 10.28
C PRO A 153 24.76 21.67 9.96
N ILE A 154 24.21 21.34 8.79
CA ILE A 154 24.05 19.95 8.33
C ILE A 154 24.93 19.73 7.10
N GLU A 155 25.66 18.62 7.07
CA GLU A 155 26.45 18.23 5.91
C GLU A 155 25.56 17.96 4.69
N ASP A 156 25.99 18.39 3.50
CA ASP A 156 25.21 18.30 2.26
C ASP A 156 24.68 16.88 1.96
N ASP A 157 25.49 15.85 2.19
CA ASP A 157 25.08 14.45 1.99
C ASP A 157 23.97 14.03 2.97
N THR A 158 24.05 14.47 4.22
CA THR A 158 23.03 14.21 5.24
C THR A 158 21.74 14.96 4.94
N LEU A 159 21.84 16.21 4.48
CA LEU A 159 20.70 17.00 4.04
C LEU A 159 20.00 16.34 2.85
N ARG A 160 20.75 15.86 1.85
CA ARG A 160 20.20 15.16 0.68
C ARG A 160 19.44 13.90 1.08
N HIS A 161 20.00 13.07 1.96
CA HIS A 161 19.31 11.90 2.47
C HIS A 161 18.03 12.28 3.23
N THR A 162 18.08 13.33 4.03
CA THR A 162 16.92 13.83 4.79
C THR A 162 15.81 14.28 3.84
N ILE A 163 16.13 15.06 2.80
CA ILE A 163 15.16 15.48 1.78
C ILE A 163 14.49 14.27 1.13
N SER A 164 15.27 13.27 0.71
CA SER A 164 14.70 12.05 0.13
C SER A 164 13.79 11.29 1.11
N MET A 165 14.15 11.22 2.39
CA MET A 165 13.29 10.60 3.40
C MET A 165 12.00 11.39 3.63
N VAL A 166 12.06 12.72 3.62
CA VAL A 166 10.89 13.62 3.73
C VAL A 166 9.96 13.46 2.54
N GLU A 167 10.49 13.37 1.32
CA GLU A 167 9.68 13.12 0.11
C GLU A 167 8.90 11.81 0.22
N GLU A 168 9.56 10.73 0.64
CA GLU A 168 8.91 9.41 0.83
C GLU A 168 7.90 9.44 1.99
N PHE A 169 8.22 10.14 3.09
CA PHE A 169 7.29 10.34 4.22
C PHE A 169 6.02 11.08 3.79
N LEU A 170 6.16 12.21 3.08
CA LEU A 170 5.02 12.99 2.59
C LEU A 170 4.23 12.20 1.54
N GLY A 171 4.91 11.47 0.65
CA GLY A 171 4.27 10.58 -0.32
C GLY A 171 3.43 9.48 0.34
N LEU A 172 3.94 8.90 1.44
CA LEU A 172 3.19 7.92 2.23
C LEU A 172 1.93 8.56 2.85
N LEU A 173 2.04 9.75 3.43
CA LEU A 173 0.88 10.44 4.01
C LEU A 173 -0.17 10.79 2.96
N ILE A 174 0.25 11.26 1.79
CA ILE A 174 -0.66 11.53 0.66
C ILE A 174 -1.35 10.22 0.23
N THR A 175 -0.63 9.11 0.18
CA THR A 175 -1.22 7.80 -0.13
C THR A 175 -2.24 7.37 0.93
N VAL A 176 -1.88 7.47 2.21
CA VAL A 176 -2.75 7.07 3.33
C VAL A 176 -4.01 7.96 3.39
N VAL A 177 -3.89 9.27 3.14
CA VAL A 177 -5.01 10.21 3.29
C VAL A 177 -5.81 10.41 1.99
N GLY A 178 -5.16 10.35 0.82
CA GLY A 178 -5.74 10.67 -0.48
C GLY A 178 -6.31 9.47 -1.23
N SER A 179 -5.72 8.28 -1.08
CA SER A 179 -6.13 7.11 -1.86
C SER A 179 -7.42 6.51 -1.31
N ARG A 180 -8.54 6.76 -2.00
CA ARG A 180 -9.89 6.29 -1.61
C ARG A 180 -10.57 5.41 -2.66
N TYR A 181 -9.84 4.92 -3.64
CA TYR A 181 -10.36 4.09 -4.74
C TYR A 181 -10.28 2.57 -4.46
N VAL A 182 -10.18 2.18 -3.19
CA VAL A 182 -10.21 0.77 -2.75
C VAL A 182 -11.55 0.49 -2.04
N PRO A 183 -12.32 -0.54 -2.46
CA PRO A 183 -13.56 -0.90 -1.79
C PRO A 183 -13.35 -1.17 -0.30
N GLY A 184 -14.19 -0.58 0.54
CA GLY A 184 -14.10 -0.64 2.01
C GLY A 184 -13.24 0.47 2.64
N VAL A 185 -12.41 1.15 1.84
CA VAL A 185 -11.73 2.40 2.26
C VAL A 185 -12.52 3.62 1.76
N GLY A 186 -12.93 3.60 0.50
CA GLY A 186 -13.88 4.57 -0.06
C GLY A 186 -15.15 3.90 -0.55
N GLU A 187 -16.13 4.73 -0.91
CA GLU A 187 -17.41 4.31 -1.49
C GLU A 187 -17.26 4.06 -2.99
N VAL A 188 -16.55 2.99 -3.35
CA VAL A 188 -16.33 2.58 -4.75
C VAL A 188 -16.50 1.07 -4.92
N CYS A 189 -16.86 0.64 -6.12
CA CYS A 189 -16.89 -0.76 -6.51
C CYS A 189 -15.55 -1.20 -7.16
N ASN A 190 -15.39 -2.52 -7.37
CA ASN A 190 -14.19 -3.05 -8.02
C ASN A 190 -14.04 -2.56 -9.47
N GLU A 191 -15.14 -2.31 -10.17
CA GLU A 191 -15.12 -1.80 -11.54
C GLU A 191 -14.53 -0.38 -11.60
N GLU A 192 -14.93 0.50 -10.69
CA GLU A 192 -14.38 1.86 -10.56
C GLU A 192 -12.90 1.86 -10.17
N ARG A 193 -12.49 0.92 -9.30
CA ARG A 193 -11.07 0.71 -8.99
C ARG A 193 -10.28 0.36 -10.25
N THR A 194 -10.75 -0.61 -11.03
CA THR A 194 -10.09 -1.03 -12.29
C THR A 194 -10.11 0.09 -13.32
N LYS A 195 -11.20 0.87 -13.39
CA LYS A 195 -11.31 2.06 -14.22
C LYS A 195 -10.19 3.06 -13.89
N LYS A 196 -9.97 3.35 -12.59
CA LYS A 196 -8.88 4.23 -12.13
C LYS A 196 -7.52 3.71 -12.57
N GLU A 197 -7.23 2.41 -12.40
CA GLU A 197 -5.98 1.79 -12.85
C GLU A 197 -5.74 2.01 -14.35
N ILE A 198 -6.74 1.73 -15.19
CA ILE A 198 -6.61 1.86 -16.65
C ILE A 198 -6.42 3.32 -17.05
N ILE A 199 -7.15 4.25 -16.42
CA ILE A 199 -6.95 5.69 -16.64
C ILE A 199 -5.50 6.07 -16.35
N GLN A 200 -4.98 5.72 -15.17
CA GLN A 200 -3.60 6.10 -14.79
C GLN A 200 -2.56 5.44 -15.69
N MET A 201 -2.73 4.18 -16.07
CA MET A 201 -1.86 3.50 -17.03
C MET A 201 -1.84 4.22 -18.39
N LEU A 202 -3.01 4.57 -18.93
CA LEU A 202 -3.12 5.25 -20.23
C LEU A 202 -2.70 6.73 -20.18
N CYS A 203 -2.67 7.35 -19.00
CA CYS A 203 -2.01 8.64 -18.78
C CYS A 203 -0.49 8.58 -18.94
N VAL A 204 0.13 7.40 -18.79
CA VAL A 204 1.56 7.20 -19.04
C VAL A 204 1.83 7.01 -20.52
N LYS A 205 1.07 6.14 -21.19
CA LYS A 205 1.20 5.86 -22.63
C LYS A 205 -0.02 5.11 -23.19
N PRO A 206 -0.31 5.24 -24.50
CA PRO A 206 -1.20 4.32 -25.21
C PRO A 206 -0.70 2.88 -25.14
N MET A 207 -1.59 1.90 -24.95
CA MET A 207 -1.22 0.49 -24.78
C MET A 207 -2.10 -0.46 -25.60
N PRO A 208 -1.54 -1.55 -26.15
CA PRO A 208 -2.34 -2.63 -26.74
C PRO A 208 -3.08 -3.42 -25.65
N HIS A 209 -4.16 -4.11 -26.05
CA HIS A 209 -4.99 -4.91 -25.14
C HIS A 209 -4.17 -5.87 -24.26
N SER A 210 -3.26 -6.63 -24.87
CA SER A 210 -2.44 -7.62 -24.18
C SER A 210 -1.52 -7.02 -23.11
N GLU A 211 -1.12 -5.74 -23.27
CA GLU A 211 -0.29 -5.07 -22.27
C GLU A 211 -1.14 -4.59 -21.09
N LEU A 212 -2.32 -4.03 -21.35
CA LEU A 212 -3.29 -3.67 -20.31
C LEU A 212 -3.65 -4.89 -19.44
N ASN A 213 -3.99 -6.02 -20.04
CA ASN A 213 -4.33 -7.24 -19.30
C ASN A 213 -3.17 -7.78 -18.47
N ARG A 214 -1.91 -7.56 -18.88
CA ARG A 214 -0.74 -8.01 -18.11
C ARG A 214 -0.41 -7.05 -16.96
N ALA A 215 -0.74 -5.78 -17.12
CA ALA A 215 -0.46 -4.72 -16.16
C ALA A 215 -1.53 -4.60 -15.06
N LEU A 216 -2.64 -5.32 -15.18
CA LEU A 216 -3.69 -5.40 -14.17
C LEU A 216 -3.60 -6.71 -13.34
N PRO A 217 -4.06 -6.71 -12.07
CA PRO A 217 -4.09 -7.91 -11.25
C PRO A 217 -5.17 -8.89 -11.73
N GLU A 218 -4.87 -10.18 -11.79
CA GLU A 218 -5.86 -11.20 -12.17
C GLU A 218 -6.99 -11.29 -11.13
N ASP A 219 -8.19 -10.88 -11.52
CA ASP A 219 -9.37 -10.82 -10.65
C ASP A 219 -10.65 -11.27 -11.38
N GLN A 220 -11.81 -11.24 -10.71
CA GLN A 220 -13.09 -11.65 -11.32
C GLN A 220 -13.48 -10.80 -12.54
N LEU A 221 -13.01 -9.56 -12.63
CA LEU A 221 -13.25 -8.67 -13.76
C LEU A 221 -12.46 -9.09 -15.01
N HIS A 222 -11.28 -9.70 -14.84
CA HIS A 222 -10.48 -10.23 -15.96
C HIS A 222 -11.23 -11.26 -16.81
N GLU A 223 -12.14 -12.03 -16.21
CA GLU A 223 -12.87 -13.09 -16.92
C GLU A 223 -14.16 -12.60 -17.60
N THR A 224 -14.80 -11.54 -17.09
CA THR A 224 -16.20 -11.23 -17.46
C THR A 224 -16.50 -9.76 -17.80
N GLY A 225 -15.65 -8.79 -17.42
CA GLY A 225 -16.01 -7.36 -17.49
C GLY A 225 -14.91 -6.40 -17.95
N LEU A 226 -13.65 -6.83 -18.05
CA LEU A 226 -12.53 -5.94 -18.36
C LEU A 226 -12.67 -5.18 -19.69
N GLU A 227 -13.16 -5.84 -20.74
CA GLU A 227 -13.37 -5.23 -22.06
C GLU A 227 -14.39 -4.07 -22.01
N ALA A 228 -15.44 -4.20 -21.19
CA ALA A 228 -16.43 -3.15 -21.02
C ALA A 228 -15.81 -1.90 -20.38
N VAL A 229 -14.99 -2.10 -19.34
CA VAL A 229 -14.26 -1.01 -18.65
C VAL A 229 -13.28 -0.32 -19.60
N ILE A 230 -12.51 -1.10 -20.39
CA ILE A 230 -11.57 -0.54 -21.38
C ILE A 230 -12.32 0.31 -22.40
N HIS A 231 -13.45 -0.19 -22.93
CA HIS A 231 -14.27 0.55 -23.88
C HIS A 231 -14.88 1.82 -23.27
N GLU A 232 -15.18 1.81 -21.97
CA GLU A 232 -15.67 3.00 -21.27
C GLU A 232 -14.60 4.10 -21.18
N VAL A 233 -13.34 3.74 -20.91
CA VAL A 233 -12.27 4.72 -20.65
C VAL A 233 -11.40 5.07 -21.84
N ALA A 234 -11.35 4.22 -22.87
CA ALA A 234 -10.38 4.36 -23.94
C ALA A 234 -10.99 4.17 -25.33
N ASP A 235 -10.40 4.85 -26.30
CA ASP A 235 -10.70 4.70 -27.72
C ASP A 235 -9.64 3.82 -28.39
N PHE A 236 -10.10 2.83 -29.17
CA PHE A 236 -9.21 1.95 -29.93
C PHE A 236 -8.71 2.65 -31.21
N VAL A 237 -7.39 2.81 -31.32
CA VAL A 237 -6.72 3.37 -32.49
C VAL A 237 -6.12 2.24 -33.33
N LYS A 238 -6.65 2.10 -34.55
CA LYS A 238 -6.13 1.14 -35.53
C LYS A 238 -4.69 1.48 -35.92
N PRO A 239 -3.85 0.47 -36.18
CA PRO A 239 -2.47 0.70 -36.60
C PRO A 239 -2.43 1.36 -37.98
N SER A 240 -1.61 2.41 -38.13
CA SER A 240 -1.45 3.15 -39.38
C SER A 240 -0.77 2.34 -40.50
N SER A 241 -0.07 1.25 -40.15
CA SER A 241 0.70 0.40 -41.06
C SER A 241 0.59 -1.06 -40.64
N GLY A 242 0.48 -1.98 -41.62
CA GLY A 242 0.02 -3.36 -41.46
C GLY A 242 0.82 -4.31 -40.54
N ASN A 243 1.88 -3.85 -39.88
CA ASN A 243 2.66 -4.65 -38.93
C ASN A 243 2.54 -4.22 -37.46
N ASN A 244 1.90 -3.08 -37.19
CA ASN A 244 1.71 -2.62 -35.81
C ASN A 244 0.38 -3.16 -35.24
N ARG A 245 0.34 -3.43 -33.95
CA ARG A 245 -0.92 -3.74 -33.24
C ARG A 245 -1.65 -2.44 -32.92
N GLY A 246 -2.99 -2.47 -32.96
CA GLY A 246 -3.79 -1.33 -32.50
C GLY A 246 -3.62 -1.10 -31.00
N VAL A 247 -3.81 0.14 -30.57
CA VAL A 247 -3.60 0.58 -29.19
C VAL A 247 -4.82 1.32 -28.67
N TYR A 248 -5.04 1.24 -27.37
CA TYR A 248 -6.04 2.03 -26.66
C TYR A 248 -5.43 3.36 -26.22
N LYS A 249 -6.15 4.45 -26.46
CA LYS A 249 -5.82 5.79 -25.98
C LYS A 249 -6.90 6.27 -25.01
N LEU A 250 -6.49 6.91 -23.92
CA LEU A 250 -7.42 7.48 -22.95
C LEU A 250 -8.37 8.49 -23.61
N LYS A 251 -9.65 8.45 -23.27
CA LYS A 251 -10.62 9.42 -23.75
C LYS A 251 -10.27 10.84 -23.27
N PRO A 252 -10.42 11.88 -24.10
CA PRO A 252 -9.93 13.22 -23.78
C PRO A 252 -10.42 13.83 -22.46
N HIS A 253 -11.65 13.49 -22.04
CA HIS A 253 -12.30 14.00 -20.83
C HIS A 253 -11.81 13.33 -19.53
N LEU A 254 -11.17 12.15 -19.61
CA LEU A 254 -10.68 11.41 -18.45
C LEU A 254 -9.26 11.79 -18.04
N PHE A 255 -8.59 12.66 -18.81
CA PHE A 255 -7.29 13.18 -18.41
C PHE A 255 -7.36 14.15 -17.22
N ASP A 256 -8.55 14.67 -16.91
CA ASP A 256 -8.76 15.45 -15.69
C ASP A 256 -8.72 14.56 -14.44
N ASP A 257 -8.86 13.24 -14.60
CA ASP A 257 -8.74 12.24 -13.53
C ASP A 257 -7.30 11.74 -13.32
N TYR A 258 -6.32 12.33 -14.02
CA TYR A 258 -4.90 12.04 -13.81
C TYR A 258 -4.48 12.37 -12.37
N ASP A 259 -3.79 11.43 -11.74
CA ASP A 259 -3.36 11.53 -10.36
C ASP A 259 -1.84 11.36 -10.27
N THR A 260 -1.15 12.48 -10.02
CA THR A 260 0.31 12.50 -9.83
C THR A 260 0.76 11.65 -8.62
N PHE A 261 -0.12 11.41 -7.64
CA PHE A 261 0.18 10.64 -6.44
C PHE A 261 -0.39 9.23 -6.51
N PHE A 262 -0.71 8.74 -7.71
CA PHE A 262 -1.15 7.36 -7.90
C PHE A 262 -0.06 6.37 -7.45
N TYR A 263 -0.31 5.72 -6.32
CA TYR A 263 0.70 4.99 -5.58
C TYR A 263 1.17 3.69 -6.26
N HIS A 264 0.54 3.25 -7.35
CA HIS A 264 1.03 2.12 -8.15
C HIS A 264 2.05 2.51 -9.23
N TYR A 265 2.30 3.80 -9.48
CA TYR A 265 3.35 4.19 -10.40
C TYR A 265 4.72 3.81 -9.87
N THR A 266 5.55 3.23 -10.72
CA THR A 266 7.00 3.25 -10.49
C THR A 266 7.53 4.69 -10.67
N ARG A 267 8.73 4.97 -10.14
CA ARG A 267 9.40 6.27 -10.33
C ARG A 267 9.55 6.62 -11.82
N GLU A 268 9.82 5.63 -12.66
CA GLU A 268 9.93 5.78 -14.11
C GLU A 268 8.56 6.01 -14.78
N GLU A 269 7.49 5.41 -14.28
CA GLU A 269 6.13 5.65 -14.77
C GLU A 269 5.63 7.03 -14.39
N LEU A 270 5.84 7.46 -13.14
CA LEU A 270 5.51 8.80 -12.68
C LEU A 270 6.20 9.86 -13.54
N SER A 271 7.52 9.78 -13.70
CA SER A 271 8.30 10.71 -14.51
C SER A 271 7.79 10.80 -15.96
N ARG A 272 7.52 9.65 -16.59
CA ARG A 272 6.95 9.60 -17.95
C ARG A 272 5.54 10.17 -18.02
N SER A 273 4.71 9.89 -17.03
CA SER A 273 3.33 10.39 -16.98
C SER A 273 3.30 11.91 -16.87
N GLU A 274 4.15 12.51 -16.01
CA GLU A 274 4.25 13.96 -15.88
C GLU A 274 4.75 14.64 -17.16
N GLU A 275 5.72 14.02 -17.85
CA GLU A 275 6.21 14.50 -19.14
C GLU A 275 5.09 14.48 -20.19
N GLU A 276 4.35 13.38 -20.30
CA GLU A 276 3.24 13.22 -21.25
C GLU A 276 2.12 14.23 -20.95
N GLN A 277 1.73 14.39 -19.68
CA GLN A 277 0.73 15.38 -19.29
C GLN A 277 1.16 16.81 -19.60
N ARG A 278 2.45 17.14 -19.42
CA ARG A 278 3.02 18.44 -19.77
C ARG A 278 2.98 18.69 -21.27
N ASN A 279 3.34 17.70 -22.07
CA ASN A 279 3.31 17.78 -23.54
C ASN A 279 1.88 17.95 -24.05
N ARG A 280 0.93 17.18 -23.52
CA ARG A 280 -0.50 17.31 -23.84
C ARG A 280 -1.03 18.72 -23.55
N ARG A 281 -0.74 19.28 -22.36
CA ARG A 281 -1.20 20.64 -21.98
C ARG A 281 -0.68 21.69 -22.95
N LYS A 282 0.62 21.63 -23.28
CA LYS A 282 1.25 22.49 -24.30
C LYS A 282 0.55 22.37 -25.66
N SER A 283 0.29 21.15 -26.13
CA SER A 283 -0.41 20.93 -27.41
C SER A 283 -1.86 21.41 -27.41
N ALA A 284 -2.52 21.41 -26.25
CA ALA A 284 -3.86 21.95 -26.06
C ALA A 284 -3.90 23.49 -25.89
N GLY A 285 -2.74 24.16 -25.92
CA GLY A 285 -2.64 25.60 -25.66
C GLY A 285 -2.95 25.99 -24.22
N LYS A 286 -2.81 25.06 -23.27
CA LYS A 286 -3.01 25.25 -21.83
C LYS A 286 -1.67 25.26 -21.09
#